data_AF-B9E2L5-F1
#
_entry.id   AF-B9E2L5-F1
#
_cell.length_a   1.000
_cell.length_b   1.000
_cell.length_c   1.000
_cell.angle_alpha   90.00
_cell.angle_beta   90.00
_cell.angle_gamma   90.00
#
_symmetry.space_group_name_H-M   'P 1'
#
loop_
_entity.id
_entity.type
_entity.pdbx_description
1 polymer ?
#
loop_
_entity_poly.entity_id
_entity_poly.type
_entity_poly.pdbx_seq_one_letter_code
_entity_poly.pdbx_strand_id
1 'polypeptide(L)'
;MKAVVIGSGWSGCAAALTAKKAGADVVMYEKTDMVLGLGNVGGIMRNNGRYTAAEEIIALGAGDLINITDSVTRHKNVNFPSHNHS
;
A
#
# COMPACT_ATOMS: atom_id res chain seq x y z
N MET A 1 -23.34 5.69 -4.95
CA MET A 1 -22.90 4.45 -5.63
C MET A 1 -22.29 3.52 -4.61
N LYS A 2 -22.58 2.21 -4.66
CA LYS A 2 -21.98 1.21 -3.76
C LYS A 2 -20.83 0.49 -4.45
N ALA A 3 -19.68 0.39 -3.81
CA ALA A 3 -18.51 -0.35 -4.28
C ALA A 3 -18.26 -1.55 -3.34
N VAL A 4 -18.16 -2.73 -3.94
CA VAL A 4 -17.82 -3.97 -3.23
C VAL A 4 -16.39 -4.34 -3.61
N VAL A 5 -15.51 -4.42 -2.61
CA VAL A 5 -14.11 -4.83 -2.81
C VAL A 5 -13.92 -6.20 -2.19
N ILE A 6 -13.48 -7.17 -3.01
CA ILE A 6 -13.21 -8.54 -2.57
C ILE A 6 -11.69 -8.71 -2.46
N GLY A 7 -11.23 -8.94 -1.23
CA GLY A 7 -9.82 -8.97 -0.84
C GLY A 7 -9.36 -7.63 -0.28
N SER A 8 -8.67 -7.69 0.85
CA SER A 8 -8.11 -6.55 1.58
C SER A 8 -6.58 -6.54 1.57
N GLY A 9 -5.97 -7.03 0.49
CA GLY A 9 -4.54 -6.85 0.22
C GLY A 9 -4.20 -5.41 -0.19
N TRP A 10 -2.97 -5.19 -0.66
CA TRP A 10 -2.49 -3.88 -1.12
C TRP A 10 -3.43 -3.18 -2.10
N SER A 11 -3.80 -3.86 -3.18
CA SER A 11 -4.69 -3.31 -4.21
C SER A 11 -6.12 -3.11 -3.71
N GLY A 12 -6.62 -4.03 -2.87
CA GLY A 12 -7.96 -3.93 -2.28
C GLY A 12 -8.11 -2.73 -1.37
N CYS A 13 -7.16 -2.53 -0.44
CA CYS A 13 -7.12 -1.35 0.42
C CYS A 13 -7.01 -0.05 -0.39
N ALA A 14 -6.13 -0.01 -1.39
CA ALA A 14 -5.99 1.16 -2.26
C ALA A 14 -7.28 1.46 -3.05
N ALA A 15 -7.93 0.44 -3.63
CA ALA A 15 -9.18 0.60 -4.36
C ALA A 15 -10.32 1.07 -3.44
N ALA A 16 -10.46 0.47 -2.25
CA ALA A 16 -11.46 0.85 -1.27
C ALA A 16 -11.29 2.29 -0.80
N LEU A 17 -10.05 2.70 -0.50
CA LEU A 17 -9.74 4.06 -0.07
C LEU A 17 -10.07 5.08 -1.17
N THR A 18 -9.63 4.82 -2.40
CA THR A 18 -9.92 5.68 -3.56
C THR A 18 -11.41 5.80 -3.82
N ALA A 19 -12.15 4.67 -3.82
CA ALA A 19 -13.59 4.67 -4.00
C ALA A 19 -14.31 5.46 -2.88
N LYS A 20 -13.86 5.30 -1.63
CA LYS A 20 -14.42 6.04 -0.48
C LYS A 20 -14.19 7.54 -0.61
N LYS A 21 -12.98 7.97 -1.00
CA LYS A 21 -12.65 9.38 -1.26
C LYS A 21 -13.46 9.96 -2.41
N ALA A 22 -13.81 9.15 -3.41
CA ALA A 22 -14.70 9.54 -4.50
C ALA A 22 -16.20 9.60 -4.11
N GLY A 23 -16.54 9.36 -2.84
CA GLY A 23 -17.92 9.45 -2.34
C GLY A 23 -18.74 8.16 -2.48
N ALA A 24 -18.12 7.03 -2.81
CA ALA A 24 -18.82 5.75 -2.83
C ALA A 24 -19.10 5.24 -1.40
N ASP A 25 -20.20 4.49 -1.25
CA ASP A 25 -20.42 3.62 -0.10
C ASP A 25 -19.63 2.33 -0.32
N VAL A 26 -18.63 2.07 0.52
CA VAL A 26 -17.65 1.00 0.30
C VAL A 26 -17.85 -0.10 1.33
N VAL A 27 -17.96 -1.33 0.85
CA VAL A 27 -17.86 -2.53 1.67
C VAL A 27 -16.70 -3.40 1.18
N MET A 28 -15.88 -3.86 2.11
CA MET A 28 -14.76 -4.77 1.86
C MET A 28 -15.06 -6.13 2.46
N TYR A 29 -14.70 -7.19 1.75
CA TYR A 29 -14.73 -8.55 2.24
C TYR A 29 -13.33 -9.15 2.18
N GLU A 30 -12.86 -9.67 3.30
CA GLU A 30 -11.60 -10.38 3.42
C GLU A 30 -11.87 -11.74 4.05
N LYS A 31 -11.17 -12.77 3.57
CA LYS A 31 -11.29 -14.13 4.10
C LYS A 31 -10.60 -14.25 5.46
N THR A 32 -9.60 -13.42 5.71
CA THR A 32 -8.78 -13.43 6.94
C THR A 32 -9.11 -12.28 7.87
N ASP A 33 -8.61 -12.35 9.10
CA ASP A 33 -8.72 -11.26 10.09
C ASP A 33 -7.62 -10.19 9.93
N MET A 34 -6.91 -10.17 8.79
CA MET A 34 -5.79 -9.26 8.54
C MET A 34 -5.93 -8.53 7.21
N VAL A 35 -5.69 -7.23 7.24
CA VAL A 35 -5.53 -6.39 6.03
C VAL A 35 -4.07 -6.40 5.56
N LEU A 36 -3.84 -6.02 4.29
CA LEU A 36 -2.54 -5.94 3.60
C LEU A 36 -1.79 -7.27 3.37
N GLY A 37 -2.11 -8.34 4.10
CA GLY A 37 -1.48 -9.65 3.95
C GLY A 37 0.04 -9.59 4.15
N LEU A 38 0.82 -9.92 3.11
CA LEU A 38 2.29 -9.82 3.13
C LEU A 38 2.80 -8.39 3.39
N GLY A 39 1.96 -7.37 3.27
CA GLY A 39 2.31 -6.01 3.67
C GLY A 39 2.61 -5.83 5.16
N ASN A 40 2.15 -6.77 6.00
CA ASN A 40 2.49 -6.81 7.43
C ASN A 40 3.91 -7.35 7.69
N VAL A 41 4.59 -7.82 6.64
CA VAL A 41 5.93 -8.42 6.70
C VAL A 41 6.92 -7.55 5.92
N GLY A 42 8.17 -7.48 6.37
CA GLY A 42 9.28 -7.01 5.54
C GLY A 42 9.74 -5.57 5.75
N GLY A 43 8.99 -4.70 6.43
CA GLY A 43 9.48 -3.44 7.05
C GLY A 43 10.22 -2.41 6.15
N ILE A 44 10.40 -2.69 4.85
CA ILE A 44 11.06 -1.89 3.82
C ILE A 44 10.05 -1.68 2.69
N MET A 45 9.49 -0.48 2.64
CA MET A 45 8.48 -0.12 1.62
C MET A 45 9.13 0.51 0.40
N ARG A 46 10.15 1.35 0.60
CA ARG A 46 10.98 1.96 -0.43
C ARG A 46 12.22 1.09 -0.68
N ASN A 47 12.24 0.39 -1.81
CA ASN A 47 13.39 -0.37 -2.30
C ASN A 47 13.47 -0.30 -3.82
N ASN A 48 14.57 -0.77 -4.40
CA ASN A 48 14.82 -0.67 -5.85
C ASN A 48 13.66 -1.16 -6.73
N GLY A 49 12.91 -2.19 -6.29
CA GLY A 49 11.78 -2.73 -7.04
C GLY A 49 10.44 -2.01 -6.81
N ARG A 50 10.29 -1.28 -5.69
CA ARG A 50 9.02 -0.64 -5.29
C ARG A 50 9.05 0.88 -5.32
N TYR A 51 10.23 1.49 -5.27
CA TYR A 51 10.38 2.93 -5.17
C TYR A 51 9.70 3.64 -6.35
N THR A 52 10.03 3.24 -7.58
CA THR A 52 9.44 3.82 -8.79
C THR A 52 7.92 3.69 -8.81
N ALA A 53 7.40 2.50 -8.55
CA ALA A 53 5.96 2.27 -8.53
C ALA A 53 5.25 3.12 -7.45
N ALA A 54 5.87 3.28 -6.29
CA ALA A 54 5.33 4.12 -5.22
C ALA A 54 5.31 5.62 -5.61
N GLU A 55 6.35 6.12 -6.28
CA GLU A 55 6.38 7.49 -6.79
C GLU A 55 5.35 7.72 -7.90
N GLU A 56 5.16 6.76 -8.81
CA GLU A 56 4.12 6.81 -9.83
C GLU A 56 2.71 6.86 -9.22
N ILE A 57 2.44 6.02 -8.21
CA ILE A 57 1.16 6.02 -7.48
C ILE A 57 0.90 7.37 -6.80
N ILE A 58 1.93 7.97 -6.19
CA ILE A 58 1.84 9.30 -5.58
C ILE A 58 1.53 10.36 -6.64
N ALA A 59 2.25 10.35 -7.77
CA ALA A 59 2.06 11.31 -8.86
C ALA A 59 0.66 11.20 -9.49
N LEU A 60 0.07 10.00 -9.52
CA LEU A 60 -1.31 9.77 -9.97
C LEU A 60 -2.38 10.19 -8.93
N GLY A 61 -1.98 10.71 -7.77
CA GLY A 61 -2.89 11.20 -6.73
C GLY A 61 -3.42 10.12 -5.78
N ALA A 62 -2.88 8.89 -5.84
CA ALA A 62 -3.26 7.76 -4.99
C ALA A 62 -2.23 7.46 -3.88
N GLY A 63 -1.47 8.48 -3.46
CA GLY A 63 -0.37 8.34 -2.50
C GLY A 63 -0.75 8.07 -1.05
N ASP A 64 -2.04 8.07 -0.68
CA ASP A 64 -2.46 7.96 0.73
C ASP A 64 -1.90 6.69 1.41
N LEU A 65 -2.06 5.52 0.78
CA LEU A 65 -1.60 4.25 1.33
C LEU A 65 -0.06 4.20 1.38
N ILE A 66 0.62 4.76 0.37
CA ILE A 66 2.08 4.85 0.33
C ILE A 66 2.58 5.70 1.50
N ASN A 67 2.02 6.90 1.68
CA ASN A 67 2.40 7.82 2.74
C ASN A 67 2.17 7.22 4.14
N ILE A 68 1.05 6.51 4.34
CA ILE A 68 0.80 5.76 5.58
C ILE A 68 1.92 4.74 5.79
N THR A 69 2.25 3.94 4.78
CA THR A 69 3.30 2.91 4.90
C THR A 69 4.69 3.48 5.12
N ASP A 70 5.02 4.62 4.52
CA ASP A 70 6.29 5.32 4.74
C ASP A 70 6.39 5.86 6.17
N SER A 71 5.27 6.32 6.74
CA SER A 71 5.22 6.81 8.12
C SER A 71 5.45 5.70 9.16
N VAL A 72 5.03 4.47 8.87
CA VAL A 72 5.17 3.31 9.78
C VAL A 72 6.31 2.37 9.39
N THR A 73 7.07 2.71 8.35
CA THR A 73 8.21 1.91 7.88
C THR A 73 9.34 1.95 8.91
N ARG A 74 9.81 0.75 9.29
CA ARG A 74 10.93 0.58 10.22
C ARG A 74 12.29 0.86 9.58
N HIS A 75 12.48 0.41 8.34
CA HIS A 75 13.77 0.46 7.66
C HIS A 75 13.74 1.48 6.53
N LYS A 76 14.56 2.52 6.64
CA LYS A 76 14.69 3.59 5.64
C LYS A 76 16.16 3.73 5.26
N ASN A 77 16.47 3.76 3.97
CA ASN A 77 17.82 3.94 3.42
C ASN A 77 18.84 2.92 3.99
N VAL A 78 18.45 1.65 4.07
CA VAL A 78 19.27 0.56 4.64
C VAL A 78 19.92 -0.25 3.52
N ASN A 79 21.24 -0.36 3.50
CA ASN A 79 21.94 -1.24 2.56
C ASN A 79 22.23 -2.60 3.18
N PHE A 80 22.04 -3.68 2.42
CA PHE A 80 22.50 -5.01 2.79
C PHE A 80 23.86 -5.31 2.13
N PRO A 81 24.66 -6.24 2.68
CA PRO A 81 25.88 -6.69 2.03
C PRO A 81 25.57 -7.11 0.58
N SER A 82 26.30 -6.55 -0.39
CA SER A 82 26.11 -6.75 -1.84
C SER A 82 24.78 -6.27 -2.46
N HIS A 83 23.90 -5.60 -1.71
CA HIS A 83 22.64 -5.06 -2.24
C HIS A 83 22.32 -3.69 -1.64
N ASN A 84 22.45 -2.65 -2.45
CA ASN A 84 21.96 -1.32 -2.08
C ASN A 84 20.44 -1.30 -2.20
N HIS A 85 19.71 -1.01 -1.13
CA HIS A 85 18.30 -0.65 -1.22
C HIS A 85 18.23 0.88 -1.23
N SER A 86 17.77 1.43 -2.35
CA SER A 86 17.44 2.85 -2.54
C SER A 86 16.50 3.36 -1.45
#